data_AF-A0ABD2NZZ0-F1
#
_entry.id   AF-A0ABD2NZZ0-F1
#
_cell.length_a   1.000
_cell.length_b   1.000
_cell.length_c   1.000
_cell.angle_alpha   90.00
_cell.angle_beta   90.00
_cell.angle_gamma   90.00
#
_symmetry.space_group_name_H-M   'P 1'
#
loop_
_entity.id
_entity.type
_entity.pdbx_description
1 polymer ?
#
loop_
_entity_poly.entity_id
_entity_poly.type
_entity_poly.pdbx_seq_one_letter_code
_entity_poly.pdbx_strand_id
1 'polypeptide(L)'
;MNLSSCRCKILQTFRNVNKHSFVKKSSYQKIYYQDKNEIGPVGWMLLAAPVTAFALGTWQVKRKIWKENLIANMMNQTKSDPIPLIENLDNLNDLDYKPVYAKGTFLHDKELYMGPRSLLVSGDAETEGGLLSKSGSSTQGYLVITPFMLENSDKIILVNRGWVPNKKKNPDTRKGSQVEENVNIVGILRSQENRPTFLPKNNEKGNQWFYRDVEAMAKVTGSDPIFLDLTTDFDIPGGPIGGQTRVNLRNEHMSYIFTWYSLSAATGFMWYRKFIKNMPLK
;
A
#
# COMPACT_ATOMS: atom_id res chain seq x y z
N MET A 1 -102.16 -59.01 14.28
CA MET A 1 -103.25 -59.58 13.48
C MET A 1 -103.70 -58.53 12.47
N ASN A 2 -103.69 -58.92 11.19
CA ASN A 2 -104.28 -58.30 9.99
C ASN A 2 -103.73 -56.92 9.54
N LEU A 3 -103.07 -56.80 8.37
CA LEU A 3 -103.65 -56.85 7.00
C LEU A 3 -104.81 -55.83 6.89
N SER A 4 -104.91 -54.92 5.93
CA SER A 4 -104.30 -54.79 4.61
C SER A 4 -104.98 -53.60 3.92
N SER A 5 -104.27 -52.97 2.98
CA SER A 5 -104.83 -52.47 1.70
C SER A 5 -105.89 -51.35 1.72
N CYS A 6 -105.58 -50.23 1.07
CA CYS A 6 -106.12 -49.95 -0.27
C CYS A 6 -105.60 -48.63 -0.86
N ARG A 7 -105.15 -48.71 -2.11
CA ARG A 7 -104.82 -47.59 -2.99
C ARG A 7 -106.11 -46.90 -3.47
N CYS A 8 -106.08 -45.58 -3.62
CA CYS A 8 -106.76 -44.93 -4.75
C CYS A 8 -106.00 -43.64 -5.14
N LYS A 9 -105.59 -43.57 -6.41
CA LYS A 9 -105.01 -42.41 -7.13
C LYS A 9 -106.08 -41.94 -8.11
N ILE A 10 -106.30 -40.63 -8.24
CA ILE A 10 -106.99 -39.85 -9.30
C ILE A 10 -107.14 -38.44 -8.63
N LEU A 11 -106.58 -37.31 -9.05
CA LEU A 11 -106.41 -36.68 -10.37
C LEU A 11 -105.21 -35.69 -10.37
N GLN A 12 -104.62 -35.54 -11.56
CA GLN A 12 -103.67 -34.49 -12.00
C GLN A 12 -104.35 -33.10 -11.91
N THR A 13 -103.68 -31.95 -11.75
CA THR A 13 -102.75 -31.32 -12.71
C THR A 13 -102.03 -30.09 -12.12
N PHE A 14 -100.71 -30.05 -12.38
CA PHE A 14 -99.82 -28.91 -12.71
C PHE A 14 -99.50 -27.72 -11.77
N ARG A 15 -98.16 -27.53 -11.68
CA ARG A 15 -97.34 -26.31 -11.49
C ARG A 15 -97.25 -25.76 -10.05
N ASN A 16 -96.09 -25.40 -9.51
CA ASN A 16 -94.74 -25.29 -10.05
C ASN A 16 -93.73 -25.26 -8.89
N VAL A 17 -92.68 -26.08 -9.03
CA VAL A 17 -91.28 -25.91 -8.63
C VAL A 17 -90.92 -24.62 -7.86
N ASN A 18 -90.36 -24.78 -6.65
CA ASN A 18 -88.97 -24.34 -6.44
C ASN A 18 -88.28 -25.09 -5.29
N LYS A 19 -87.19 -25.76 -5.65
CA LYS A 19 -86.35 -26.62 -4.82
C LYS A 19 -85.52 -25.75 -3.87
N HIS A 20 -85.56 -26.12 -2.59
CA HIS A 20 -84.50 -25.82 -1.63
C HIS A 20 -83.15 -26.30 -2.16
N SER A 21 -82.17 -25.41 -2.27
CA SER A 21 -80.75 -25.77 -2.25
C SER A 21 -80.04 -24.98 -1.15
N PHE A 22 -79.52 -25.76 -0.21
CA PHE A 22 -78.68 -25.37 0.90
C PHE A 22 -77.39 -24.74 0.37
N VAL A 23 -77.10 -23.49 0.74
CA VAL A 23 -75.73 -22.93 0.59
C VAL A 23 -75.25 -22.51 1.97
N LYS A 24 -74.38 -23.35 2.55
CA LYS A 24 -73.52 -23.02 3.70
C LYS A 24 -72.74 -21.75 3.34
N LYS A 25 -73.00 -20.64 4.02
CA LYS A 25 -72.06 -19.50 4.04
C LYS A 25 -70.84 -19.92 4.83
N SER A 26 -69.84 -20.43 4.09
CA SER A 26 -68.51 -20.73 4.59
C SER A 26 -67.84 -19.44 5.04
N SER A 27 -67.40 -19.43 6.29
CA SER A 27 -66.47 -18.48 6.88
C SER A 27 -65.12 -18.56 6.16
N TYR A 28 -65.00 -17.93 5.00
CA TYR A 28 -63.73 -17.79 4.30
C TYR A 28 -62.96 -16.60 4.86
N GLN A 29 -61.92 -16.95 5.62
CA GLN A 29 -60.68 -16.24 5.91
C GLN A 29 -60.57 -14.79 5.40
N LYS A 30 -60.45 -13.86 6.36
CA LYS A 30 -59.71 -12.61 6.21
C LYS A 30 -58.28 -12.95 5.73
N ILE A 31 -58.04 -12.84 4.43
CA ILE A 31 -56.70 -12.67 3.91
C ILE A 31 -56.36 -11.21 4.17
N TYR A 32 -55.58 -10.94 5.20
CA TYR A 32 -54.92 -9.65 5.36
C TYR A 32 -54.04 -9.48 4.12
N TYR A 33 -54.45 -8.61 3.20
CA TYR A 33 -53.52 -7.97 2.28
C TYR A 33 -52.59 -7.11 3.14
N GLN A 34 -51.52 -7.72 3.62
CA GLN A 34 -50.44 -6.99 4.27
C GLN A 34 -49.61 -6.37 3.15
N ASP A 35 -50.07 -5.21 2.67
CA ASP A 35 -49.24 -4.30 1.92
C ASP A 35 -48.13 -3.84 2.86
N LYS A 36 -46.99 -4.53 2.82
CA LYS A 36 -45.76 -4.08 3.47
C LYS A 36 -44.64 -4.14 2.46
N ASN A 37 -44.68 -3.16 1.56
CA ASN A 37 -43.49 -2.64 0.89
C ASN A 37 -42.58 -1.82 1.83
N GLU A 38 -42.85 -1.84 3.15
CA GLU A 38 -42.02 -1.14 4.12
C GLU A 38 -40.85 -2.02 4.58
N ILE A 39 -39.64 -1.52 4.33
CA ILE A 39 -38.39 -2.11 4.79
C ILE A 39 -38.41 -2.08 6.33
N GLY A 40 -38.57 -3.26 6.96
CA GLY A 40 -38.54 -3.38 8.42
C GLY A 40 -37.15 -3.12 9.02
N PRO A 41 -37.03 -3.03 10.36
CA PRO A 41 -35.77 -2.71 11.04
C PRO A 41 -34.59 -3.62 10.65
N VAL A 42 -34.86 -4.91 10.42
CA VAL A 42 -33.84 -5.87 9.96
C VAL A 42 -33.36 -5.56 8.54
N GLY A 43 -34.24 -5.06 7.67
CA GLY A 43 -33.86 -4.61 6.33
C GLY A 43 -32.92 -3.41 6.39
N TRP A 44 -33.21 -2.43 7.23
CA TRP A 44 -32.32 -1.29 7.47
C TRP A 44 -30.98 -1.71 8.10
N MET A 45 -30.99 -2.65 9.05
CA MET A 45 -29.77 -3.21 9.63
C MET A 45 -28.90 -3.90 8.56
N LEU A 46 -29.49 -4.67 7.66
CA LEU A 46 -28.75 -5.33 6.57
C LEU A 46 -28.22 -4.34 5.52
N LEU A 47 -28.82 -3.17 5.38
CA LEU A 47 -28.32 -2.08 4.52
C LEU A 47 -27.04 -1.44 5.09
N ALA A 48 -26.79 -1.57 6.40
CA ALA A 48 -25.57 -1.04 6.99
C ALA A 48 -24.29 -1.69 6.42
N ALA A 49 -24.32 -2.97 6.06
CA ALA A 49 -23.17 -3.67 5.49
C ALA A 49 -22.68 -3.08 4.15
N PRO A 50 -23.53 -2.90 3.11
CA PRO A 50 -23.09 -2.25 1.88
C PRO A 50 -22.71 -0.78 2.08
N VAL A 51 -23.41 -0.05 2.94
CA VAL A 51 -23.11 1.38 3.20
C VAL A 51 -21.74 1.54 3.86
N THR A 52 -21.45 0.74 4.88
CA THR A 52 -20.14 0.76 5.57
C THR A 52 -19.01 0.30 4.65
N ALA A 53 -19.23 -0.75 3.85
CA ALA A 53 -18.26 -1.20 2.85
C ALA A 53 -17.97 -0.12 1.79
N PHE A 54 -18.99 0.60 1.31
CA PHE A 54 -18.82 1.71 0.38
C PHE A 54 -18.04 2.88 0.99
N ALA A 55 -18.34 3.22 2.24
CA ALA A 55 -17.62 4.27 2.99
C ALA A 55 -16.14 3.90 3.17
N LEU A 56 -15.86 2.65 3.53
CA LEU A 56 -14.49 2.13 3.66
C LEU A 56 -13.75 2.12 2.30
N GLY A 57 -14.40 1.70 1.22
CA GLY A 57 -13.84 1.77 -0.14
C GLY A 57 -13.48 3.20 -0.52
N THR A 58 -14.38 4.16 -0.25
CA THR A 58 -14.14 5.59 -0.51
C THR A 58 -12.99 6.15 0.33
N TRP A 59 -12.89 5.75 1.60
CA TRP A 59 -11.76 6.11 2.45
C TRP A 59 -10.44 5.57 1.91
N GLN A 60 -10.40 4.32 1.44
CA GLN A 60 -9.21 3.73 0.83
C GLN A 60 -8.77 4.49 -0.43
N VAL A 61 -9.71 4.92 -1.28
CA VAL A 61 -9.41 5.77 -2.46
C VAL A 61 -8.77 7.09 -2.02
N LYS A 62 -9.37 7.80 -1.06
CA LYS A 62 -8.80 9.06 -0.54
C LYS A 62 -7.42 8.84 0.07
N ARG A 63 -7.23 7.74 0.80
CA ARG A 63 -5.95 7.38 1.42
C ARG A 63 -4.87 7.09 0.38
N LYS A 64 -5.23 6.41 -0.73
CA LYS A 64 -4.34 6.17 -1.87
C LYS A 64 -3.89 7.48 -2.51
N ILE A 65 -4.83 8.36 -2.85
CA ILE A 65 -4.52 9.67 -3.47
C ILE A 65 -3.61 10.50 -2.57
N TRP A 66 -3.90 10.54 -1.26
CA TRP A 66 -3.05 11.23 -0.29
C TRP A 66 -1.62 10.68 -0.30
N LYS A 67 -1.43 9.35 -0.30
CA LYS A 67 -0.10 8.74 -0.40
C LYS A 67 0.60 9.04 -1.72
N GLU A 68 -0.12 8.99 -2.84
CA GLU A 68 0.44 9.30 -4.17
C GLU A 68 0.92 10.74 -4.24
N ASN A 69 0.15 11.68 -3.69
CA ASN A 69 0.56 13.08 -3.60
C ASN A 69 1.81 13.27 -2.72
N LEU A 70 1.95 12.52 -1.62
CA LEU A 70 3.18 12.54 -0.81
C LEU A 70 4.40 12.04 -1.59
N ILE A 71 4.26 10.94 -2.32
CA ILE A 71 5.33 10.40 -3.17
C ILE A 71 5.70 11.42 -4.26
N ALA A 72 4.70 11.99 -4.93
CA ALA A 72 4.92 13.01 -5.95
C ALA A 72 5.65 14.24 -5.40
N ASN A 73 5.29 14.70 -4.20
CA ASN A 73 5.97 15.81 -3.54
C ASN A 73 7.44 15.49 -3.25
N MET A 74 7.75 14.30 -2.72
CA MET A 74 9.13 13.86 -2.50
C MET A 74 9.92 13.75 -3.82
N MET A 75 9.31 13.18 -4.86
CA MET A 75 9.94 13.10 -6.19
C MET A 75 10.21 14.47 -6.79
N ASN A 76 9.32 15.44 -6.58
CA ASN A 76 9.51 16.81 -7.04
C ASN A 76 10.65 17.51 -6.29
N GLN A 77 10.79 17.27 -4.98
CA GLN A 77 11.91 17.80 -4.20
C GLN A 77 13.26 17.26 -4.69
N THR A 78 13.32 15.99 -5.09
CA THR A 78 14.55 15.41 -5.67
C THR A 78 14.94 16.03 -7.01
N LYS A 79 14.00 16.67 -7.71
CA LYS A 79 14.23 17.32 -9.01
C LYS A 79 14.49 18.83 -8.92
N SER A 80 14.50 19.41 -7.71
CA SER A 80 14.79 20.84 -7.57
C SER A 80 16.26 21.14 -7.87
N ASP A 81 16.60 22.41 -8.08
CA ASP A 81 18.00 22.79 -8.32
C ASP A 81 18.87 22.48 -7.08
N PRO A 82 20.10 21.96 -7.25
CA PRO A 82 21.00 21.68 -6.15
C PRO A 82 21.37 22.94 -5.37
N ILE A 83 21.30 22.86 -4.04
CA ILE A 83 21.68 23.94 -3.12
C ILE A 83 23.09 23.65 -2.59
N PRO A 84 23.98 24.64 -2.38
CA PRO A 84 25.26 24.39 -1.71
C PRO A 84 25.03 23.84 -0.30
N LEU A 85 25.88 22.91 0.15
CA LEU A 85 25.83 22.41 1.52
C LEU A 85 26.13 23.55 2.50
N ILE A 86 25.10 24.02 3.21
CA ILE A 86 25.23 25.08 4.21
C ILE A 86 25.79 24.47 5.51
N GLU A 87 26.70 25.17 6.18
CA GLU A 87 27.36 24.65 7.39
C GLU A 87 26.43 24.51 8.60
N ASN A 88 25.35 25.30 8.67
CA ASN A 88 24.30 25.19 9.69
C ASN A 88 23.11 24.42 9.13
N LEU A 89 23.03 23.14 9.48
CA LEU A 89 21.93 22.25 9.14
C LEU A 89 21.01 22.07 10.35
N ASP A 90 20.63 23.18 11.00
CA ASP A 90 19.78 23.16 12.20
C ASP A 90 18.43 22.43 11.96
N ASN A 91 18.00 22.32 10.70
CA ASN A 91 16.86 21.52 10.26
C ASN A 91 17.19 20.57 9.09
N LEU A 92 18.08 19.58 9.30
CA LEU A 92 18.35 18.50 8.34
C LEU A 92 17.09 17.82 7.80
N ASN A 93 16.06 17.65 8.64
CA ASN A 93 14.82 16.98 8.27
C ASN A 93 14.01 17.73 7.21
N ASP A 94 14.06 19.07 7.20
CA ASP A 94 13.33 19.91 6.22
C ASP A 94 14.00 19.93 4.84
N LEU A 95 15.25 19.45 4.78
CA LEU A 95 16.04 19.33 3.57
C LEU A 95 16.08 17.89 3.05
N ASP A 96 15.37 16.95 3.69
CA ASP A 96 15.28 15.56 3.21
C ASP A 96 14.78 15.53 1.76
N TYR A 97 15.38 14.68 0.94
CA TYR A 97 15.13 14.55 -0.50
C TYR A 97 15.56 15.72 -1.39
N LYS A 98 16.19 16.78 -0.86
CA LYS A 98 16.74 17.85 -1.70
C LYS A 98 18.14 17.51 -2.22
N PRO A 99 18.44 17.83 -3.49
CA PRO A 99 19.79 17.73 -4.00
C PRO A 99 20.67 18.84 -3.40
N VAL A 100 21.87 18.44 -3.00
CA VAL A 100 22.88 19.28 -2.37
C VAL A 100 24.20 19.11 -3.10
N TYR A 101 24.88 20.22 -3.34
CA TYR A 101 26.21 20.28 -3.91
C TYR A 101 27.26 20.33 -2.79
N ALA A 102 28.27 19.46 -2.90
CA ALA A 102 29.43 19.44 -2.03
C ALA A 102 30.72 19.24 -2.83
N LYS A 103 31.82 19.83 -2.35
CA LYS A 103 33.15 19.72 -2.96
C LYS A 103 34.15 19.27 -1.89
N GLY A 104 35.09 18.41 -2.24
CA GLY A 104 35.96 17.77 -1.26
C GLY A 104 36.59 16.46 -1.73
N THR A 105 37.09 15.66 -0.80
CA THR A 105 37.83 14.42 -1.08
C THR A 105 37.26 13.24 -0.30
N PHE A 106 37.23 12.06 -0.93
CA PHE A 106 36.76 10.83 -0.30
C PHE A 106 37.83 10.19 0.59
N LEU A 107 37.44 9.78 1.79
CA LEU A 107 38.27 9.01 2.74
C LEU A 107 38.01 7.51 2.54
N HIS A 108 38.68 6.93 1.55
CA HIS A 108 38.48 5.53 1.11
C HIS A 108 38.94 4.48 2.15
N ASP A 109 39.74 4.87 3.12
CA ASP A 109 40.20 4.03 4.23
C ASP A 109 39.07 3.71 5.23
N LYS A 110 38.01 4.53 5.25
CA LYS A 110 36.90 4.42 6.21
C LYS A 110 35.57 4.06 5.56
N GLU A 111 35.60 3.35 4.45
CA GLU A 111 34.38 2.92 3.77
C GLU A 111 33.52 1.97 4.62
N LEU A 112 32.20 2.17 4.57
CA LEU A 112 31.20 1.34 5.20
C LEU A 112 30.35 0.60 4.16
N TYR A 113 29.91 -0.61 4.52
CA TYR A 113 29.11 -1.45 3.62
C TYR A 113 27.72 -1.72 4.17
N MET A 114 26.69 -1.23 3.47
CA MET A 114 25.30 -1.51 3.81
C MET A 114 24.69 -2.54 2.87
N GLY A 115 24.24 -3.67 3.40
CA GLY A 115 23.63 -4.72 2.61
C GLY A 115 23.18 -5.94 3.43
N PRO A 116 22.57 -6.94 2.76
CA PRO A 116 22.39 -7.04 1.32
C PRO A 116 21.32 -6.08 0.76
N ARG A 117 21.58 -5.48 -0.41
CA ARG A 117 20.62 -4.67 -1.19
C ARG A 117 20.56 -5.15 -2.63
N SER A 118 19.38 -5.09 -3.23
CA SER A 118 19.22 -5.30 -4.67
C SER A 118 19.51 -4.01 -5.43
N LEU A 119 20.21 -4.13 -6.57
CA LEU A 119 20.40 -3.03 -7.51
C LEU A 119 19.05 -2.47 -7.94
N LEU A 120 18.90 -1.15 -7.91
CA LEU A 120 17.80 -0.47 -8.57
C LEU A 120 18.20 -0.23 -10.03
N VAL A 121 17.50 -0.89 -10.95
CA VAL A 121 17.54 -0.55 -12.36
C VAL A 121 16.40 0.42 -12.64
N SER A 122 16.58 1.35 -13.59
CA SER A 122 15.53 2.28 -14.01
C SER A 122 14.24 1.54 -14.34
N GLY A 123 13.16 1.84 -13.60
CA GLY A 123 11.87 1.13 -13.66
C GLY A 123 11.57 0.24 -12.44
N ASP A 124 12.58 -0.15 -11.65
CA ASP A 124 12.43 -1.03 -10.48
C ASP A 124 12.23 -0.29 -9.14
N ALA A 125 12.16 1.05 -9.15
CA ALA A 125 11.84 1.83 -7.95
C ALA A 125 10.50 1.42 -7.31
N GLU A 126 9.63 0.78 -8.10
CA GLU A 126 8.36 0.20 -7.68
C GLU A 126 8.49 -1.17 -7.02
N THR A 127 9.68 -1.77 -6.94
CA THR A 127 9.85 -3.12 -6.38
C THR A 127 9.55 -3.12 -4.89
N GLU A 128 8.29 -3.40 -4.62
CA GLU A 128 7.68 -3.67 -3.34
C GLU A 128 8.62 -4.54 -2.50
N GLY A 129 8.90 -4.12 -1.26
CA GLY A 129 9.67 -4.90 -0.29
C GLY A 129 8.93 -6.17 0.18
N GLY A 130 8.24 -6.87 -0.70
CA GLY A 130 7.65 -8.18 -0.44
C GLY A 130 8.76 -9.22 -0.31
N LEU A 131 8.51 -10.22 0.54
CA LEU A 131 9.37 -11.41 0.70
C LEU A 131 9.60 -12.19 -0.62
N LEU A 132 8.85 -11.84 -1.67
CA LEU A 132 8.86 -12.43 -3.00
C LEU A 132 9.19 -11.36 -4.06
N SER A 133 10.31 -10.65 -3.91
CA SER A 133 10.84 -9.82 -5.00
C SER A 133 11.11 -10.72 -6.21
N LYS A 134 10.42 -10.47 -7.33
CA LYS A 134 10.49 -11.23 -8.59
C LYS A 134 11.94 -11.60 -8.93
N SER A 135 12.18 -12.91 -8.97
CA SER A 135 13.44 -13.61 -9.19
C SER A 135 13.97 -13.50 -10.65
N GLY A 136 14.01 -12.28 -11.20
CA GLY A 136 14.43 -12.07 -12.60
C GLY A 136 15.92 -11.80 -12.78
N SER A 137 16.52 -10.94 -11.96
CA SER A 137 17.95 -10.56 -12.10
C SER A 137 18.51 -9.80 -10.88
N SER A 138 17.97 -10.04 -9.67
CA SER A 138 18.33 -9.30 -8.45
C SER A 138 19.69 -9.76 -7.91
N THR A 139 20.76 -9.35 -8.57
CA THR A 139 22.11 -9.50 -8.02
C THR A 139 22.14 -8.81 -6.66
N GLN A 140 22.37 -9.58 -5.60
CA GLN A 140 22.56 -9.02 -4.26
C GLN A 140 23.92 -8.31 -4.21
N GLY A 141 23.93 -7.13 -3.62
CA GLY A 141 25.12 -6.32 -3.47
C GLY A 141 25.04 -5.44 -2.24
N TYR A 142 25.89 -4.42 -2.23
CA TYR A 142 26.09 -3.54 -1.09
C TYR A 142 26.09 -2.10 -1.56
N LEU A 143 25.53 -1.22 -0.74
CA LEU A 143 25.77 0.21 -0.85
C LEU A 143 27.12 0.51 -0.21
N VAL A 144 27.95 1.30 -0.89
CA VAL A 144 29.25 1.76 -0.42
C VAL A 144 29.08 3.16 0.12
N ILE A 145 29.22 3.33 1.43
CA ILE A 145 29.19 4.63 2.10
C ILE A 145 30.64 5.02 2.39
N THR A 146 31.05 6.20 1.95
CA THR A 146 32.41 6.69 2.13
C THR A 146 32.35 8.05 2.80
N PRO A 147 33.13 8.29 3.87
CA PRO A 147 33.25 9.62 4.43
C PRO A 147 33.87 10.58 3.42
N PHE A 148 33.38 11.81 3.38
CA PHE A 148 33.79 12.83 2.44
C PHE A 148 34.18 14.08 3.22
N MET A 149 35.46 14.45 3.12
CA MET A 149 36.01 15.64 3.77
C MET A 149 35.72 16.84 2.88
N LEU A 150 34.98 17.82 3.40
CA LEU A 150 34.61 19.01 2.65
C LEU A 150 35.82 19.90 2.39
N GLU A 151 35.85 20.51 1.22
CA GLU A 151 36.85 21.55 0.91
C GLU A 151 36.56 22.80 1.75
N ASN A 152 37.62 23.43 2.27
CA ASN A 152 37.54 24.65 3.08
C ASN A 152 36.77 24.52 4.41
N SER A 153 36.53 23.30 4.90
CA SER A 153 35.89 23.02 6.18
C SER A 153 36.54 21.79 6.84
N ASP A 154 36.61 21.76 8.17
CA ASP A 154 37.08 20.58 8.92
C ASP A 154 35.99 19.50 9.06
N LYS A 155 34.83 19.70 8.43
CA LYS A 155 33.69 18.80 8.49
C LYS A 155 33.85 17.63 7.53
N ILE A 156 33.48 16.45 8.02
CA ILE A 156 33.42 15.22 7.25
C ILE A 156 31.96 14.79 7.23
N ILE A 157 31.44 14.43 6.06
CA ILE A 157 30.06 13.95 5.90
C ILE A 157 30.04 12.51 5.39
N LEU A 158 28.92 11.80 5.54
CA LEU A 158 28.74 10.46 4.97
C LEU A 158 28.12 10.56 3.58
N VAL A 159 28.75 9.89 2.60
CA VAL A 159 28.26 9.86 1.23
C VAL A 159 28.07 8.43 0.80
N ASN A 160 26.82 8.02 0.54
CA ASN A 160 26.52 6.79 -0.17
C ASN A 160 26.83 6.97 -1.65
N ARG A 161 27.92 6.34 -2.09
CA ARG A 161 28.40 6.38 -3.46
C ARG A 161 27.57 5.54 -4.41
N GLY A 162 26.77 4.62 -3.89
CA GLY A 162 25.91 3.76 -4.68
C GLY A 162 26.16 2.28 -4.49
N TRP A 163 25.59 1.48 -5.40
CA TRP A 163 25.54 0.03 -5.29
C TRP A 163 26.71 -0.65 -6.00
N VAL A 164 27.28 -1.68 -5.37
CA VAL A 164 28.25 -2.60 -5.98
C VAL A 164 27.79 -4.06 -5.83
N PRO A 165 28.07 -4.92 -6.83
CA PRO A 165 27.86 -6.35 -6.68
C PRO A 165 28.78 -6.92 -5.60
N ASN A 166 28.39 -8.04 -4.97
CA ASN A 166 29.20 -8.67 -3.91
C ASN A 166 30.68 -8.90 -4.30
N LYS A 167 30.94 -9.26 -5.57
CA LYS A 167 32.30 -9.46 -6.11
C LYS A 167 33.17 -8.19 -6.09
N LYS A 168 32.54 -7.00 -6.09
CA LYS A 168 33.19 -5.68 -6.06
C LYS A 168 33.10 -4.97 -4.71
N LYS A 169 32.72 -5.70 -3.65
CA LYS A 169 32.67 -5.15 -2.29
C LYS A 169 34.06 -4.66 -1.85
N ASN A 170 35.10 -5.46 -2.08
CA ASN A 170 36.47 -5.11 -1.72
C ASN A 170 36.99 -3.92 -2.59
N PRO A 171 37.45 -2.82 -1.98
CA PRO A 171 38.08 -1.68 -2.66
C PRO A 171 39.15 -2.06 -3.69
N ASP A 172 39.96 -3.09 -3.41
CA ASP A 172 41.06 -3.54 -4.29
C ASP A 172 40.57 -3.99 -5.68
N THR A 173 39.33 -4.44 -5.76
CA THR A 173 38.72 -4.89 -7.02
C THR A 173 38.19 -3.74 -7.89
N ARG A 174 38.25 -2.50 -7.37
CA ARG A 174 37.70 -1.30 -8.02
C ARG A 174 38.59 -0.07 -7.82
N LYS A 175 39.91 -0.23 -7.85
CA LYS A 175 40.88 0.87 -7.67
C LYS A 175 40.64 2.06 -8.58
N GLY A 176 40.25 1.83 -9.84
CA GLY A 176 39.92 2.90 -10.79
C GLY A 176 38.70 3.75 -10.40
N SER A 177 37.92 3.33 -9.41
CA SER A 177 36.82 4.11 -8.84
C SER A 177 37.18 4.87 -7.57
N GLN A 178 38.37 4.67 -7.00
CA GLN A 178 38.82 5.38 -5.79
C GLN A 178 39.49 6.69 -6.20
N VAL A 179 38.68 7.75 -6.29
CA VAL A 179 39.16 9.08 -6.69
C VAL A 179 39.79 9.75 -5.48
N GLU A 180 41.10 9.93 -5.51
CA GLU A 180 41.87 10.57 -4.44
C GLU A 180 41.92 12.10 -4.57
N GLU A 181 41.50 12.64 -5.72
CA GLU A 181 41.47 14.07 -5.99
C GLU A 181 40.25 14.77 -5.38
N ASN A 182 40.30 16.10 -5.36
CA ASN A 182 39.16 16.93 -4.95
C ASN A 182 38.10 16.92 -6.06
N VAL A 183 36.88 16.49 -5.72
CA VAL A 183 35.77 16.30 -6.65
C VAL A 183 34.54 17.08 -6.22
N ASN A 184 33.74 17.44 -7.24
CA ASN A 184 32.42 18.01 -7.06
C ASN A 184 31.39 16.89 -7.10
N ILE A 185 30.55 16.81 -6.07
CA ILE A 185 29.48 15.82 -5.98
C ILE A 185 28.12 16.50 -5.81
N VAL A 186 27.11 15.87 -6.41
CA VAL A 186 25.70 16.19 -6.17
C VAL A 186 25.07 14.96 -5.52
N GLY A 187 24.47 15.17 -4.36
CA GLY A 187 23.84 14.11 -3.59
C GLY A 187 22.51 14.56 -3.01
N ILE A 188 21.60 13.61 -2.82
CA ILE A 188 20.31 13.84 -2.18
C ILE A 188 20.51 13.69 -0.68
N LEU A 189 20.17 14.72 0.09
CA LEU A 189 20.21 14.63 1.55
C LEU A 189 19.20 13.61 2.05
N ARG A 190 19.63 12.77 2.99
CA ARG A 190 18.76 11.78 3.62
C ARG A 190 18.86 11.78 5.13
N SER A 191 17.70 11.78 5.77
CA SER A 191 17.59 11.69 7.23
C SER A 191 17.88 10.29 7.77
N GLN A 192 18.14 10.22 9.08
CA GLN A 192 18.26 8.98 9.86
C GLN A 192 17.08 8.02 9.56
N GLU A 193 17.37 6.74 9.38
CA GLU A 193 16.34 5.71 9.25
C GLU A 193 16.09 5.04 10.60
N ASN A 194 14.82 4.93 11.00
CA ASN A 194 14.45 4.12 12.17
C ASN A 194 14.66 2.64 11.86
N ARG A 195 15.27 1.90 12.80
CA ARG A 195 15.48 0.47 12.63
C ARG A 195 14.16 -0.27 12.35
N PRO A 196 14.05 -0.99 11.22
CA PRO A 196 12.92 -1.87 10.96
C PRO A 196 12.90 -3.05 11.94
N THR A 197 11.73 -3.40 12.47
CA THR A 197 11.55 -4.44 13.50
C THR A 197 12.16 -5.80 13.13
N PHE A 198 12.11 -6.16 11.85
CA PHE A 198 12.54 -7.46 11.34
C PHE A 198 13.98 -7.50 10.82
N LEU A 199 14.73 -6.39 10.89
CA LEU A 199 16.14 -6.38 10.51
C LEU A 199 17.05 -6.66 11.72
N PRO A 200 18.16 -7.39 11.52
CA PRO A 200 19.22 -7.50 12.52
C PRO A 200 19.76 -6.12 12.92
N LYS A 201 20.41 -6.04 14.09
CA LYS A 201 21.15 -4.84 14.49
C LYS A 201 22.41 -4.70 13.64
N ASN A 202 22.83 -3.45 13.40
CA ASN A 202 24.11 -3.18 12.72
C ASN A 202 25.29 -3.74 13.53
N ASN A 203 26.32 -4.21 12.83
CA ASN A 203 27.58 -4.65 13.42
C ASN A 203 28.67 -3.63 13.07
N GLU A 204 28.85 -2.66 13.97
CA GLU A 204 29.82 -1.57 13.84
C GLU A 204 31.26 -2.10 13.72
N LYS A 205 31.64 -3.08 14.55
CA LYS A 205 33.00 -3.66 14.56
C LYS A 205 33.32 -4.45 13.30
N GLY A 206 32.32 -5.15 12.75
CA GLY A 206 32.47 -5.96 11.53
C GLY A 206 32.22 -5.19 10.23
N ASN A 207 31.95 -3.88 10.32
CA ASN A 207 31.58 -3.03 9.20
C ASN A 207 30.43 -3.63 8.34
N GLN A 208 29.38 -4.10 9.03
CA GLN A 208 28.21 -4.67 8.39
C GLN A 208 26.95 -3.93 8.84
N TRP A 209 26.36 -3.20 7.90
CA TRP A 209 25.22 -2.34 8.14
C TRP A 209 23.99 -2.87 7.38
N PHE A 210 22.84 -2.92 8.04
CA PHE A 210 21.59 -3.41 7.46
C PHE A 210 20.60 -2.28 7.18
N TYR A 211 20.63 -1.22 7.97
CA TYR A 211 19.80 -0.01 7.83
C TYR A 211 20.64 1.25 8.01
N ARG A 212 20.13 2.40 7.57
CA ARG A 212 20.84 3.68 7.63
C ARG A 212 20.80 4.27 9.05
N ASP A 213 21.81 3.93 9.84
CA ASP A 213 22.07 4.53 11.13
C ASP A 213 23.20 5.56 11.02
N VAL A 214 22.84 6.77 10.58
CA VAL A 214 23.74 7.90 10.32
C VAL A 214 24.55 8.26 11.57
N GLU A 215 23.94 8.28 12.75
CA GLU A 215 24.66 8.60 13.99
C GLU A 215 25.72 7.55 14.34
N ALA A 216 25.38 6.27 14.26
CA ALA A 216 26.33 5.20 14.54
C ALA A 216 27.44 5.14 13.48
N MET A 217 27.09 5.31 12.21
CA MET A 217 28.06 5.38 11.11
C MET A 217 29.04 6.53 11.32
N ALA A 218 28.52 7.71 11.65
CA ALA A 218 29.28 8.93 11.90
C ALA A 218 30.29 8.77 13.04
N LYS A 219 29.87 8.10 14.13
CA LYS A 219 30.77 7.77 15.25
C LYS A 219 31.92 6.85 14.85
N VAL A 220 31.65 5.85 14.00
CA VAL A 220 32.68 4.89 13.54
C VAL A 220 33.69 5.57 12.60
N THR A 221 33.24 6.51 11.77
CA THR A 221 34.08 7.18 10.77
C THR A 221 34.75 8.46 11.29
N GLY A 222 34.24 9.02 12.39
CA GLY A 222 34.61 10.34 12.89
C GLY A 222 34.06 11.47 12.03
N SER A 223 32.89 11.26 11.41
CA SER A 223 32.21 12.26 10.59
C SER A 223 31.04 12.90 11.34
N ASP A 224 30.50 13.98 10.80
CA ASP A 224 29.24 14.56 11.22
C ASP A 224 28.07 13.67 10.78
N PRO A 225 26.92 13.70 11.47
CA PRO A 225 25.75 12.89 11.16
C PRO A 225 24.94 13.47 9.97
N ILE A 226 25.64 13.74 8.86
CA ILE A 226 25.08 14.25 7.61
C ILE A 226 25.26 13.16 6.56
N PHE A 227 24.18 12.78 5.89
CA PHE A 227 24.19 11.67 4.94
C PHE A 227 23.66 12.08 3.57
N LEU A 228 24.44 11.86 2.51
CA LEU A 228 24.08 12.13 1.12
C LEU A 228 24.02 10.83 0.31
N ASP A 229 22.98 10.63 -0.49
CA ASP A 229 22.94 9.61 -1.56
C ASP A 229 23.38 10.25 -2.88
N LEU A 230 24.49 9.81 -3.50
CA LEU A 230 24.93 10.36 -4.78
C LEU A 230 23.88 10.19 -5.88
N THR A 231 23.69 11.23 -6.69
CA THR A 231 22.88 11.16 -7.91
C THR A 231 23.61 10.36 -8.99
N THR A 232 22.94 10.12 -10.11
CA THR A 232 23.53 9.43 -11.28
C THR A 232 24.60 10.26 -12.00
N ASP A 233 24.75 11.54 -11.65
CA ASP A 233 25.68 12.46 -12.33
C ASP A 233 27.15 12.16 -12.00
N PHE A 234 27.40 11.47 -10.87
CA PHE A 234 28.72 11.02 -10.47
C PHE A 234 28.86 9.51 -10.76
N ASP A 235 29.09 9.17 -12.03
CA ASP A 235 29.34 7.80 -12.48
C ASP A 235 30.80 7.60 -12.85
N ILE A 236 31.45 6.63 -12.19
CA ILE A 236 32.83 6.25 -12.47
C ILE A 236 32.82 4.82 -13.02
N PRO A 237 33.32 4.57 -14.25
CA PRO A 237 33.33 3.25 -14.84
C PRO A 237 33.92 2.18 -13.91
N GLY A 238 33.12 1.16 -13.63
CA GLY A 238 33.52 0.05 -12.78
C GLY A 238 33.42 0.29 -11.27
N GLY A 239 33.02 1.50 -10.86
CA GLY A 239 32.74 1.91 -9.48
C GLY A 239 31.32 1.63 -8.99
N PRO A 240 30.95 2.16 -7.81
CA PRO A 240 29.59 2.11 -7.28
C PRO A 240 28.60 2.82 -8.21
N ILE A 241 27.43 2.20 -8.41
CA ILE A 241 26.36 2.74 -9.25
C ILE A 241 25.51 3.70 -8.41
N GLY A 242 25.58 5.00 -8.69
CA GLY A 242 24.80 6.05 -8.02
C GLY A 242 23.29 5.98 -8.27
N GLY A 243 22.55 6.96 -7.75
CA GLY A 243 21.09 7.07 -7.96
C GLY A 243 20.26 6.00 -7.27
N GLN A 244 20.76 5.42 -6.17
CA GLN A 244 20.11 4.28 -5.48
C GLN A 244 19.08 4.72 -4.42
N THR A 245 18.66 5.99 -4.45
CA THR A 245 17.68 6.54 -3.52
C THR A 245 16.29 5.98 -3.79
N ARG A 246 15.77 5.16 -2.87
CA ARG A 246 14.39 4.66 -2.96
C ARG A 246 13.41 5.67 -2.40
N VAL A 247 12.55 6.22 -3.26
CA VAL A 247 11.33 6.96 -2.87
C VAL A 247 10.14 6.03 -3.07
N ASN A 248 9.97 5.03 -2.20
CA ASN A 248 8.85 4.10 -2.30
C ASN A 248 8.12 4.00 -0.96
N LEU A 249 6.84 4.35 -0.96
CA LEU A 249 5.90 4.00 0.10
C LEU A 249 5.02 2.84 -0.38
N ARG A 250 4.98 1.75 0.41
CA ARG A 250 4.11 0.60 0.15
C ARG A 250 2.67 1.04 -0.18
N ASN A 251 2.16 0.60 -1.32
CA ASN A 251 0.83 0.93 -1.82
C ASN A 251 -0.03 -0.33 -2.08
N GLU A 252 -0.55 -0.93 -1.02
CA GLU A 252 -1.52 -2.05 -1.12
C GLU A 252 -2.96 -1.57 -1.33
N HIS A 253 -3.20 -0.26 -1.50
CA HIS A 253 -4.56 0.28 -1.40
C HIS A 253 -5.49 -0.17 -2.54
N MET A 254 -4.95 -0.53 -3.71
CA MET A 254 -5.75 -0.96 -4.85
C MET A 254 -6.52 -2.26 -4.57
N SER A 255 -5.88 -3.27 -3.99
CA SER A 255 -6.52 -4.56 -3.69
C SER A 255 -7.64 -4.40 -2.65
N TYR A 256 -7.43 -3.55 -1.65
CA TYR A 256 -8.46 -3.21 -0.66
C TYR A 256 -9.62 -2.43 -1.28
N ILE A 257 -9.36 -1.47 -2.18
CA ILE A 257 -10.42 -0.74 -2.90
C ILE A 257 -11.33 -1.72 -3.63
N PHE A 258 -10.77 -2.67 -4.38
CA PHE A 258 -11.54 -3.72 -5.05
C PHE A 258 -12.35 -4.55 -4.05
N THR A 259 -11.72 -5.01 -2.97
CA THR A 259 -12.38 -5.83 -1.95
C THR A 259 -13.61 -5.12 -1.36
N TRP A 260 -13.45 -3.86 -0.95
CA TRP A 260 -14.53 -3.09 -0.31
C TRP A 260 -15.67 -2.76 -1.28
N TYR A 261 -15.37 -2.38 -2.53
CA TYR A 261 -16.42 -2.12 -3.51
C TYR A 261 -17.10 -3.40 -4.00
N SER A 262 -16.38 -4.52 -4.15
CA SER A 262 -16.99 -5.83 -4.45
C SER A 262 -17.92 -6.28 -3.33
N LEU A 263 -17.52 -6.14 -2.06
CA LEU A 263 -18.36 -6.46 -0.91
C LEU A 263 -19.60 -5.56 -0.86
N SER A 264 -19.41 -4.25 -1.09
CA SER A 264 -20.52 -3.28 -1.18
C SER A 264 -21.51 -3.64 -2.28
N ALA A 265 -21.03 -4.01 -3.47
CA ALA A 265 -21.87 -4.37 -4.60
C ALA A 265 -22.63 -5.68 -4.35
N ALA A 266 -21.95 -6.71 -3.86
CA ALA A 266 -22.56 -8.01 -3.60
C ALA A 266 -23.64 -7.92 -2.50
N THR A 267 -23.32 -7.28 -1.38
CA THR A 267 -24.27 -7.12 -0.26
C THR A 267 -25.42 -6.18 -0.62
N GLY A 268 -25.16 -5.11 -1.36
CA GLY A 268 -26.18 -4.21 -1.88
C GLY A 268 -27.10 -4.90 -2.89
N PHE A 269 -26.56 -5.73 -3.78
CA PHE A 269 -27.35 -6.51 -4.74
C PHE A 269 -28.25 -7.53 -4.03
N MET A 270 -27.73 -8.25 -3.05
CA MET A 270 -28.53 -9.18 -2.24
C MET A 270 -29.67 -8.46 -1.50
N TRP A 271 -29.38 -7.30 -0.92
CA TRP A 271 -30.38 -6.47 -0.25
C TRP A 271 -31.47 -5.99 -1.22
N TYR A 272 -31.08 -5.44 -2.36
CA TYR A 272 -32.00 -4.99 -3.43
C TYR A 272 -32.88 -6.14 -3.92
N ARG A 273 -32.29 -7.32 -4.16
CA ARG A 273 -33.02 -8.49 -4.66
C ARG A 273 -34.07 -8.98 -3.65
N LYS A 274 -33.73 -8.94 -2.36
CA LYS A 274 -34.58 -9.42 -1.26
C LYS A 274 -35.71 -8.45 -0.93
N PHE A 275 -35.42 -7.15 -0.82
CA PHE A 275 -36.35 -6.16 -0.26
C PHE A 275 -37.06 -5.30 -1.31
N ILE A 276 -36.50 -5.17 -2.52
CA ILE A 276 -37.14 -4.40 -3.61
C ILE A 276 -37.75 -5.32 -4.66
N LYS A 277 -37.04 -6.37 -5.08
CA LYS A 277 -37.55 -7.34 -6.06
C LYS A 277 -38.30 -8.53 -5.45
N ASN A 278 -38.41 -8.64 -4.13
CA ASN A 278 -39.10 -9.72 -3.39
C ASN A 278 -38.78 -11.15 -3.87
N MET A 279 -37.56 -11.38 -4.37
CA MET A 279 -37.16 -12.71 -4.83
C MET A 279 -36.59 -13.54 -3.68
N PRO A 280 -36.91 -14.85 -3.59
CA PRO A 280 -36.33 -15.73 -2.59
C PRO A 280 -34.82 -15.89 -2.82
N LEU A 281 -34.03 -15.73 -1.75
CA LEU A 281 -32.64 -16.16 -1.68
C LEU A 281 -32.64 -17.70 -1.74
N LYS A 282 -32.28 -18.26 -2.90
CA LYS A 282 -32.02 -19.70 -3.07
C LYS A 282 -30.60 -19.99 -2.65
#